data_AF-A0A427CG15-F1
#
_entry.id   AF-A0A427CG15-F1
#
_cell.length_a   1.000
_cell.length_b   1.000
_cell.length_c   1.000
_cell.angle_alpha   90.00
_cell.angle_beta   90.00
_cell.angle_gamma   90.00
#
_symmetry.space_group_name_H-M   'P 1'
#
loop_
_entity.id
_entity.type
_entity.pdbx_description
1 polymer ?
#
loop_
_entity_poly.entity_id
_entity_poly.type
_entity_poly.pdbx_seq_one_letter_code
_entity_poly.pdbx_strand_id
1 'polypeptide(L)'
;MGGSMRRGRSTGKASVAQQARMDAITDIGCIVCAALGHGFMHCQVHHLLVGGKHGQKRRGHDYTVGLCPWHHVGEPMAGLSHSACADRYGPSYAREPRRFREEIGTDDYLLDLQNTLIEQHMEKTSWRPAA
;
A
#
# COMPACT_ATOMS: atom_id res chain seq x y z
N MET A 1 8.11 -25.54 -32.30
CA MET A 1 8.39 -25.24 -30.89
C MET A 1 7.45 -24.13 -30.44
N GLY A 2 6.29 -24.47 -29.87
CA GLY A 2 5.30 -23.50 -29.41
C GLY A 2 5.65 -23.04 -28.00
N GLY A 3 6.27 -21.86 -27.87
CA GLY A 3 6.52 -21.26 -26.56
C GLY A 3 5.20 -20.92 -25.88
N SER A 4 4.88 -21.61 -24.78
CA SER A 4 3.74 -21.24 -23.93
C SER A 4 3.90 -19.80 -23.44
N MET A 5 3.05 -18.91 -23.95
CA MET A 5 2.93 -17.54 -23.46
C MET A 5 2.54 -17.61 -21.98
N ARG A 6 3.47 -17.23 -21.08
CA ARG A 6 3.20 -17.16 -19.64
C ARG A 6 2.08 -16.13 -19.47
N ARG A 7 0.87 -16.60 -19.12
CA ARG A 7 -0.27 -15.73 -18.81
C ARG A 7 0.21 -14.69 -17.80
N GLY A 8 0.07 -13.41 -18.16
CA GLY A 8 0.54 -12.30 -17.35
C GLY A 8 0.01 -12.40 -15.92
N ARG A 9 0.84 -12.02 -14.95
CA ARG A 9 0.49 -11.97 -13.52
C ARG A 9 -0.37 -10.73 -13.20
N SER A 10 -1.20 -10.29 -14.13
CA SER A 10 -2.12 -9.19 -13.88
C SER A 10 -3.33 -9.72 -13.11
N THR A 11 -3.73 -8.98 -12.09
CA THR A 11 -5.10 -9.08 -11.59
C THR A 11 -6.05 -8.64 -12.71
N GLY A 12 -7.27 -9.18 -12.75
CA GLY A 12 -8.27 -8.83 -13.76
C GLY A 12 -8.69 -7.36 -13.68
N LYS A 13 -9.73 -6.98 -14.43
CA LYS A 13 -10.33 -5.65 -14.29
C LYS A 13 -10.99 -5.52 -12.91
N ALA A 14 -10.73 -4.42 -12.22
CA ALA A 14 -11.38 -4.11 -10.95
C ALA A 14 -12.90 -3.87 -11.14
N SER A 15 -13.70 -4.30 -10.17
CA SER A 15 -15.11 -3.88 -10.06
C SER A 15 -15.21 -2.39 -9.70
N VAL A 16 -16.41 -1.81 -9.80
CA VAL A 16 -16.66 -0.43 -9.36
C VAL A 16 -16.33 -0.23 -7.89
N ALA A 17 -16.73 -1.18 -7.02
CA ALA A 17 -16.42 -1.14 -5.60
C ALA A 17 -14.91 -1.25 -5.33
N GLN A 18 -14.21 -2.10 -6.09
CA GLN A 18 -12.75 -2.23 -5.99
C GLN A 18 -12.03 -0.98 -6.47
N GLN A 19 -12.55 -0.29 -7.49
CA GLN A 19 -12.01 0.99 -7.92
C GLN A 19 -12.21 2.06 -6.83
N ALA A 20 -13.43 2.20 -6.30
CA ALA A 20 -13.73 3.14 -5.21
C ALA A 20 -12.86 2.89 -3.96
N ARG A 21 -12.59 1.61 -3.63
CA ARG A 21 -11.61 1.24 -2.60
C ARG A 21 -10.23 1.83 -2.90
N MET A 22 -9.73 1.63 -4.12
CA MET A 22 -8.41 2.10 -4.53
C MET A 22 -8.33 3.63 -4.57
N ASP A 23 -9.42 4.31 -4.93
CA ASP A 23 -9.52 5.77 -4.90
C ASP A 23 -9.47 6.28 -3.44
N ALA A 24 -10.21 5.63 -2.53
CA ALA A 24 -10.14 5.94 -1.09
C ALA A 24 -8.73 5.71 -0.53
N ILE A 25 -8.01 4.68 -0.98
CA ILE A 25 -6.60 4.46 -0.60
C ILE A 25 -5.74 5.66 -1.02
N THR A 26 -5.93 6.20 -2.23
CA THR A 26 -5.16 7.36 -2.68
C THR A 26 -5.48 8.64 -1.90
N ASP A 27 -6.73 8.80 -1.45
CA ASP A 27 -7.14 9.93 -0.62
C ASP A 27 -6.62 9.82 0.82
N ILE A 28 -6.50 8.60 1.35
CA ILE A 28 -5.92 8.34 2.68
C ILE A 28 -4.40 8.54 2.67
N GLY A 29 -3.73 8.16 1.59
CA GLY A 29 -2.28 8.24 1.47
C GLY A 29 -1.55 7.04 2.08
N CYS A 30 -0.26 7.21 2.35
CA CYS A 30 0.60 6.14 2.84
C CYS A 30 0.19 5.71 4.25
N ILE A 31 -0.23 4.45 4.35
CA ILE A 31 -0.72 3.88 5.60
C ILE A 31 0.35 3.84 6.70
N VAL A 32 1.61 3.60 6.31
CA VAL A 32 2.74 3.57 7.26
C VAL A 32 3.03 4.97 7.78
N CYS A 33 3.05 5.98 6.90
CA CYS A 33 3.24 7.37 7.32
C CYS A 33 2.11 7.85 8.24
N ALA A 34 0.87 7.46 7.96
CA ALA A 34 -0.26 7.77 8.82
C ALA A 34 -0.11 7.11 10.21
N ALA A 35 0.23 5.82 10.26
CA ALA A 35 0.42 5.07 11.51
C ALA A 35 1.57 5.61 12.36
N LEU A 36 2.66 6.08 11.74
CA LEU A 36 3.81 6.68 12.41
C LEU A 36 3.61 8.16 12.78
N GLY A 37 2.44 8.75 12.49
CA GLY A 37 2.14 10.14 12.85
C GLY A 37 2.75 11.20 11.92
N HIS A 38 3.20 10.82 10.73
CA HIS A 38 3.68 11.78 9.72
C HIS A 38 2.55 12.45 8.93
N GLY A 39 1.31 11.99 9.10
CA GLY A 39 0.14 12.51 8.41
C GLY A 39 0.05 12.04 6.95
N PHE A 40 -0.67 12.80 6.13
CA PHE A 40 -0.89 12.47 4.73
C PHE A 40 0.42 12.50 3.94
N MET A 41 0.68 11.42 3.22
CA MET A 41 1.79 11.29 2.28
C MET A 41 1.26 10.62 1.02
N HIS A 42 1.45 11.24 -0.14
CA HIS A 42 0.96 10.70 -1.41
C HIS A 42 1.46 9.26 -1.63
N CYS A 43 0.55 8.37 -2.02
CA CYS A 43 0.83 6.96 -2.15
C CYS A 43 0.48 6.39 -3.53
N GLN A 44 1.01 5.21 -3.79
CA GLN A 44 0.55 4.33 -4.84
C GLN A 44 -0.14 3.12 -4.21
N VAL A 45 -1.14 2.59 -4.91
CA VAL A 45 -1.82 1.37 -4.51
C VAL A 45 -0.88 0.18 -4.68
N HIS A 46 -0.63 -0.53 -3.59
CA HIS A 46 0.20 -1.72 -3.54
C HIS A 46 -0.66 -2.98 -3.36
N HIS A 47 -0.56 -3.93 -4.29
CA HIS A 47 -1.22 -5.23 -4.19
C HIS A 47 -0.39 -6.21 -3.35
N LEU A 48 -0.97 -6.68 -2.26
CA LEU A 48 -0.35 -7.70 -1.42
C LEU A 48 -0.29 -9.05 -2.14
N LEU A 49 0.79 -9.78 -1.90
CA LEU A 49 1.09 -11.05 -2.56
C LEU A 49 0.74 -12.24 -1.66
N VAL A 50 0.41 -13.38 -2.26
CA VAL A 50 0.21 -14.62 -1.50
C VAL A 50 1.53 -14.97 -0.81
N GLY A 51 1.50 -15.04 0.52
CA GLY A 51 2.67 -15.30 1.36
C GLY A 51 3.70 -14.16 1.41
N GLY A 52 3.36 -12.93 0.98
CA GLY A 52 4.16 -11.71 1.15
C GLY A 52 5.52 -11.69 0.43
N LYS A 53 5.83 -12.70 -0.40
CA LYS A 53 7.11 -12.82 -1.12
C LYS A 53 7.03 -12.21 -2.51
N HIS A 54 8.03 -11.40 -2.88
CA HIS A 54 8.21 -10.97 -4.26
C HIS A 54 8.22 -12.17 -5.20
N GLY A 55 7.62 -12.02 -6.38
CA GLY A 55 7.49 -13.15 -7.30
C GLY A 55 6.23 -13.98 -7.13
N GLN A 56 5.45 -13.79 -6.06
CA GLN A 56 4.20 -14.52 -5.85
C GLN A 56 2.99 -13.86 -6.54
N LYS A 57 1.89 -14.61 -6.62
CA LYS A 57 0.63 -14.13 -7.18
C LYS A 57 0.03 -13.05 -6.26
N ARG A 58 -0.57 -12.02 -6.84
CA ARG A 58 -1.37 -11.03 -6.09
C ARG A 58 -2.61 -11.69 -5.49
N ARG A 59 -2.99 -11.28 -4.28
CA ARG A 59 -4.18 -11.81 -3.58
C ARG A 59 -5.50 -11.31 -4.19
N GLY A 60 -5.50 -10.11 -4.79
CA GLY A 60 -6.67 -9.52 -5.44
C GLY A 60 -6.74 -8.01 -5.21
N HIS A 61 -7.72 -7.33 -5.79
CA HIS A 61 -7.89 -5.88 -5.60
C HIS A 61 -8.32 -5.51 -4.18
N ASP A 62 -9.00 -6.41 -3.48
CA ASP A 62 -9.43 -6.21 -2.09
C ASP A 62 -8.25 -6.30 -1.08
N TYR A 63 -7.10 -6.79 -1.54
CA TYR A 63 -5.87 -6.95 -0.75
C TYR A 63 -4.85 -5.89 -1.17
N THR A 64 -5.25 -4.63 -1.01
CA THR A 64 -4.49 -3.45 -1.42
C THR A 64 -4.29 -2.49 -0.26
N VAL A 65 -3.11 -1.86 -0.24
CA VAL A 65 -2.71 -0.84 0.74
C VAL A 65 -2.05 0.35 0.05
N GLY A 66 -2.09 1.53 0.66
CA GLY A 66 -1.41 2.74 0.17
C GLY A 66 0.01 2.85 0.69
N LEU A 67 1.02 2.91 -0.18
CA LEU A 67 2.42 3.12 0.20
C LEU A 67 3.06 4.30 -0.57
N CYS A 68 3.77 5.18 0.13
CA CYS A 68 4.56 6.25 -0.49
C CYS A 68 5.79 5.66 -1.22
N PRO A 69 6.50 6.43 -2.07
CA PRO A 69 7.68 5.95 -2.77
C PRO A 69 8.73 5.26 -1.88
N TRP A 70 9.00 5.81 -0.69
CA TRP A 70 9.91 5.19 0.29
C TRP A 70 9.40 3.84 0.80
N HIS A 71 8.19 3.80 1.37
CA HIS A 71 7.62 2.57 1.91
C HIS A 71 7.26 1.54 0.84
N HIS A 72 7.04 1.96 -0.41
CA HIS A 72 6.67 1.07 -1.51
C HIS A 72 7.90 0.44 -2.17
N VAL A 73 8.73 1.27 -2.81
CA VAL A 73 9.84 0.83 -3.68
C VAL A 73 11.21 1.21 -3.12
N GLY A 74 11.26 1.93 -1.99
CA GLY A 74 12.50 2.35 -1.36
C GLY A 74 13.15 3.58 -1.99
N GLU A 75 12.39 4.37 -2.76
CA GLU A 75 12.88 5.61 -3.33
C GLU A 75 13.00 6.67 -2.23
N PRO A 76 14.19 7.24 -1.99
CA PRO A 76 14.37 8.29 -1.00
C PRO A 76 13.49 9.51 -1.29
N MET A 77 13.02 10.17 -0.25
CA MET A 77 12.12 11.32 -0.35
C MET A 77 12.70 12.52 0.40
N ALA A 78 12.16 13.71 0.12
CA ALA A 78 12.53 14.95 0.81
C ALA A 78 14.05 15.29 0.76
N GLY A 79 14.76 14.83 -0.29
CA GLY A 79 16.21 15.06 -0.44
C GLY A 79 17.09 14.29 0.55
N LEU A 80 16.53 13.34 1.29
CA LEU A 80 17.26 12.54 2.27
C LEU A 80 18.02 11.38 1.61
N SER A 81 19.07 10.90 2.29
CA SER A 81 19.69 9.62 1.96
C SER A 81 18.76 8.46 2.32
N HIS A 82 19.08 7.26 1.82
CA HIS A 82 18.36 6.04 2.21
C HIS A 82 18.39 5.80 3.73
N SER A 83 19.54 5.99 4.38
CA SER A 83 19.65 5.81 5.83
C SER A 83 18.81 6.84 6.58
N ALA A 84 18.87 8.11 6.18
CA ALA A 84 18.07 9.16 6.80
C ALA A 84 16.56 8.94 6.57
N CYS A 85 16.14 8.35 5.44
CA CYS A 85 14.75 7.94 5.25
C CYS A 85 14.36 6.80 6.18
N ALA A 86 15.22 5.77 6.35
CA ALA A 86 14.97 4.67 7.28
C ALA A 86 14.86 5.15 8.73
N ASP A 87 15.71 6.10 9.14
CA ASP A 87 15.68 6.68 10.48
C ASP A 87 14.44 7.55 10.71
N ARG A 88 14.03 8.32 9.69
CA ARG A 88 12.91 9.27 9.81
C ARG A 88 11.55 8.63 9.64
N TYR A 89 11.41 7.73 8.68
CA TYR A 89 10.13 7.18 8.22
C TYR A 89 9.99 5.69 8.55
N GLY A 90 10.97 5.08 9.21
CA GLY A 90 11.03 3.65 9.41
C GLY A 90 11.50 2.88 8.16
N PRO A 91 11.67 1.55 8.27
CA PRO A 91 12.20 0.71 7.19
C PRO A 91 11.33 0.75 5.93
N SER A 92 11.96 0.54 4.77
CA SER A 92 11.24 0.39 3.49
C SER A 92 10.82 -1.05 3.23
N TYR A 93 9.61 -1.27 2.69
CA TYR A 93 9.11 -2.61 2.35
C TYR A 93 10.03 -3.33 1.35
N ALA A 94 10.48 -2.62 0.31
CA ALA A 94 11.32 -3.21 -0.74
C ALA A 94 12.78 -3.40 -0.31
N ARG A 95 13.31 -2.51 0.55
CA ARG A 95 14.74 -2.53 0.91
C ARG A 95 15.03 -3.37 2.14
N GLU A 96 14.14 -3.35 3.12
CA GLU A 96 14.34 -3.93 4.44
C GLU A 96 13.14 -4.83 4.84
N PRO A 97 12.71 -5.78 3.98
CA PRO A 97 11.43 -6.48 4.14
C PRO A 97 11.30 -7.28 5.45
N ARG A 98 12.42 -7.74 6.02
CA ARG A 98 12.41 -8.42 7.32
C ARG A 98 12.12 -7.42 8.45
N ARG A 99 12.94 -6.38 8.53
CA ARG A 99 12.84 -5.29 9.52
C ARG A 99 11.49 -4.57 9.41
N PHE A 100 11.01 -4.35 8.18
CA PHE A 100 9.68 -3.80 7.93
C PHE A 100 8.58 -4.62 8.61
N ARG A 101 8.60 -5.96 8.48
CA ARG A 101 7.58 -6.81 9.11
C ARG A 101 7.69 -6.84 10.62
N GLU A 102 8.90 -6.70 11.16
CA GLU A 102 9.18 -6.68 12.59
C GLU A 102 8.77 -5.35 13.25
N GLU A 103 9.05 -4.22 12.60
CA GLU A 103 8.84 -2.87 13.17
C GLU A 103 7.52 -2.23 12.77
N ILE A 104 7.05 -2.47 11.53
CA ILE A 104 5.82 -1.86 11.00
C ILE A 104 4.65 -2.83 11.03
N GLY A 105 4.88 -4.08 10.64
CA GLY A 105 3.88 -5.14 10.70
C GLY A 105 3.76 -5.97 9.41
N THR A 106 2.95 -7.01 9.49
CA THR A 106 2.73 -7.96 8.39
C THR A 106 1.78 -7.41 7.33
N ASP A 107 1.75 -8.05 6.16
CA ASP A 107 0.78 -7.75 5.10
C ASP A 107 -0.67 -7.76 5.61
N ASP A 108 -1.03 -8.73 6.47
CA ASP A 108 -2.38 -8.84 7.03
C ASP A 108 -2.67 -7.71 8.03
N TYR A 109 -1.71 -7.38 8.90
CA TYR A 109 -1.85 -6.24 9.80
C TYR A 109 -2.06 -4.92 9.05
N LEU A 110 -1.26 -4.68 8.00
CA LEU A 110 -1.41 -3.50 7.17
C LEU A 110 -2.75 -3.47 6.43
N LEU A 111 -3.23 -4.63 5.99
CA LEU A 111 -4.51 -4.72 5.31
C LEU A 111 -5.67 -4.39 6.26
N ASP A 112 -5.65 -4.92 7.47
CA ASP A 112 -6.68 -4.64 8.48
C ASP A 112 -6.71 -3.16 8.83
N LEU A 113 -5.53 -2.55 9.05
CA LEU A 113 -5.42 -1.11 9.27
C LEU A 113 -5.97 -0.31 8.07
N GLN A 114 -5.69 -0.75 6.84
CA GLN A 114 -6.17 -0.08 5.64
C GLN A 114 -7.69 -0.13 5.54
N ASN A 115 -8.28 -1.28 5.86
CA ASN A 115 -9.72 -1.47 5.87
C ASN A 115 -10.38 -0.53 6.88
N THR A 116 -9.85 -0.45 8.10
CA THR A 116 -10.34 0.49 9.13
C THR A 116 -10.27 1.95 8.64
N LEU A 117 -9.17 2.36 8.00
CA LEU A 117 -9.04 3.72 7.49
C LEU A 117 -9.99 4.02 6.31
N ILE A 118 -10.26 3.02 5.45
CA ILE A 118 -11.25 3.15 4.38
C ILE A 118 -12.64 3.33 4.97
N GLU A 119 -13.04 2.50 5.94
CA GLU A 119 -14.34 2.63 6.62
C GLU A 119 -14.52 4.03 7.23
N GLN A 120 -13.51 4.52 7.96
CA GLN A 120 -13.51 5.87 8.53
C GLN A 120 -13.56 6.97 7.46
N HIS A 121 -12.83 6.80 6.35
CA HIS A 121 -12.84 7.76 5.24
C HIS A 121 -14.23 7.81 4.58
N MET A 122 -14.84 6.65 4.36
CA MET A 122 -16.19 6.56 3.77
C MET A 122 -17.25 7.16 4.70
N GLU A 123 -17.16 6.92 6.01
CA GLU A 123 -18.05 7.54 6.99
C GLU A 123 -17.94 9.07 6.94
N LYS A 124 -16.72 9.61 6.99
CA LYS A 124 -16.47 11.06 6.94
C LYS A 124 -16.91 11.72 5.65
N THR A 125 -16.74 11.04 4.51
CA THR A 125 -17.12 11.58 3.20
C THR A 125 -18.62 11.44 2.93
N SER A 126 -19.29 10.44 3.51
CA SER A 126 -20.75 10.25 3.39
C SER A 126 -21.57 11.39 4.00
N TRP A 127 -21.02 12.09 5.00
CA TRP A 127 -21.69 13.20 5.68
C TRP A 127 -21.51 14.56 4.97
N ARG A 128 -20.55 14.69 4.04
CA ARG A 128 -20.29 15.98 3.39
C ARG A 128 -21.52 16.37 2.54
N PRO A 129 -22.17 17.53 2.78
CA PRO A 129 -23.24 17.97 1.90
C PRO A 129 -22.67 18.11 0.49
N ALA A 130 -23.40 17.60 -0.50
CA ALA A 130 -23.05 17.78 -1.90
C ALA A 130 -22.86 19.29 -2.15
N ALA A 131 -21.66 19.66 -2.60
CA ALA A 131 -21.35 21.02 -3.03
C ALA A 131 -21.98 21.30 -4.39
#